data_AF-A0A844XTZ4-F1
#
_entry.id   AF-A0A844XTZ4-F1
#
_cell.length_a   1.000
_cell.length_b   1.000
_cell.length_c   1.000
_cell.angle_alpha   90.00
_cell.angle_beta   90.00
_cell.angle_gamma   90.00
#
_symmetry.space_group_name_H-M   'P 1'
#
loop_
_entity.id
_entity.type
_entity.pdbx_description
1 polymer ?
#
loop_
_entity_poly.entity_id
_entity_poly.type
_entity_poly.pdbx_seq_one_letter_code
_entity_poly.pdbx_strand_id
1 'polypeptide(L)'
;MRFRSRFNAAGGIADFWNEWKKPTPYRWPILALSFAVSGTMFYWLTKEEYYYPPEVPQVTYITTFAEGRTEEEIRRSNIENQRIQDELQAERERIEQRRRDLYKSLGAATGLDVEAMEAEAEAERAAEERAERERLESLFGDGQEQTDGTVEPAGE
;
A
#
# COMPACT_ATOMS: atom_id res chain seq x y z
N MET A 1 -10.19 -62.90 -8.96
CA MET A 1 -8.74 -62.78 -9.27
C MET A 1 -7.96 -62.78 -7.97
N ARG A 2 -7.01 -63.71 -7.79
CA ARG A 2 -6.21 -63.85 -6.57
C ARG A 2 -4.95 -62.98 -6.71
N PHE A 3 -4.90 -61.82 -6.05
CA PHE A 3 -3.68 -61.03 -5.91
C PHE A 3 -2.67 -61.81 -5.06
N ARG A 4 -1.82 -62.61 -5.70
CA ARG A 4 -0.64 -63.18 -5.04
C ARG A 4 0.27 -62.00 -4.70
N SER A 5 0.46 -61.75 -3.41
CA SER A 5 1.45 -60.79 -2.90
C SER A 5 2.80 -61.08 -3.55
N ARG A 6 3.23 -60.19 -4.44
CA ARG A 6 4.56 -60.25 -5.10
C ARG A 6 5.64 -59.63 -4.22
N PHE A 7 5.25 -59.10 -3.06
CA PHE A 7 6.13 -58.46 -2.10
C PHE A 7 6.47 -59.46 -1.01
N ASN A 8 7.68 -60.00 -1.07
CA ASN A 8 8.26 -60.82 -0.01
C ASN A 8 9.29 -59.98 0.75
N ALA A 9 8.82 -59.17 1.71
CA ALA A 9 9.68 -58.32 2.52
C ALA A 9 10.72 -59.13 3.32
N ALA A 10 10.31 -60.29 3.85
CA ALA A 10 11.21 -61.19 4.58
C ALA A 10 12.32 -61.76 3.67
N GLY A 11 11.97 -62.14 2.44
CA GLY A 11 12.93 -62.59 1.43
C GLY A 11 13.91 -61.50 1.01
N GLY A 12 13.42 -60.28 0.77
CA GLY A 12 14.27 -59.14 0.42
C GLY A 12 15.28 -58.77 1.51
N ILE A 13 14.87 -58.84 2.79
CA ILE A 13 15.78 -58.61 3.93
C ILE A 13 16.85 -59.72 4.02
N ALA A 14 16.45 -60.98 3.80
CA ALA A 14 17.39 -62.11 3.80
C ALA A 14 18.40 -62.02 2.65
N ASP A 15 17.97 -61.64 1.45
CA ASP A 15 18.82 -61.44 0.27
C ASP A 15 19.80 -60.29 0.49
N PHE A 16 19.33 -59.17 1.06
CA PHE A 16 20.20 -58.05 1.45
C PHE A 16 21.26 -58.46 2.48
N TRP A 17 20.87 -59.22 3.51
CA TRP A 17 21.80 -59.68 4.55
C TRP A 17 22.85 -60.65 4.02
N ASN A 18 22.47 -61.52 3.07
CA ASN A 18 23.39 -62.40 2.38
C ASN A 18 24.40 -61.62 1.53
N GLU A 19 23.97 -60.61 0.78
CA GLU A 19 24.86 -59.73 0.01
C GLU A 19 25.79 -58.93 0.94
N TRP A 20 25.25 -58.40 2.04
CA TRP A 20 26.00 -57.68 3.07
C TRP A 20 27.03 -58.56 3.79
N LYS A 21 26.97 -59.89 3.73
CA LYS A 21 27.97 -60.78 4.35
C LYS A 21 29.13 -61.20 3.46
N LYS A 22 29.04 -61.00 2.13
CA LYS A 22 30.15 -61.30 1.19
C LYS A 22 31.44 -60.53 1.55
N PRO A 23 32.61 -60.73 0.95
CA PRO A 23 33.75 -59.84 1.19
C PRO A 23 33.94 -58.92 -0.02
N THR A 24 33.18 -57.81 -0.07
CA THR A 24 33.32 -56.79 -1.13
C THR A 24 33.98 -55.53 -0.59
N PRO A 25 35.02 -54.98 -1.26
CA PRO A 25 35.80 -53.87 -0.71
C PRO A 25 35.02 -52.54 -0.62
N TYR A 26 33.93 -52.37 -1.38
CA TYR A 26 33.23 -51.10 -1.54
C TYR A 26 31.94 -50.93 -0.72
N ARG A 27 31.63 -51.81 0.24
CA ARG A 27 30.36 -51.76 1.01
C ARG A 27 30.15 -50.47 1.77
N TRP A 28 31.16 -50.12 2.57
CA TRP A 28 31.16 -48.93 3.40
C TRP A 28 31.20 -47.66 2.54
N PRO A 29 32.04 -47.55 1.50
CA PRO A 29 32.00 -46.43 0.56
C PRO A 29 30.64 -46.19 -0.09
N ILE A 30 30.00 -47.24 -0.63
CA ILE A 30 28.71 -47.12 -1.33
C ILE A 30 27.61 -46.74 -0.35
N LEU A 31 27.59 -47.36 0.84
CA LEU A 31 26.63 -47.04 1.89
C LEU A 31 26.82 -45.59 2.38
N ALA A 32 28.05 -45.18 2.66
CA ALA A 32 28.37 -43.81 3.06
C ALA A 32 27.97 -42.78 2.00
N LEU A 33 28.23 -43.07 0.71
CA LEU A 33 27.83 -42.20 -0.39
C LEU A 33 26.30 -42.07 -0.48
N SER A 34 25.58 -43.19 -0.31
CA SER A 34 24.11 -43.21 -0.36
C SER A 34 23.50 -42.39 0.80
N PHE A 35 24.07 -42.52 2.00
CA PHE A 35 23.70 -41.70 3.15
C PHE A 35 24.10 -40.24 2.98
N ALA A 36 25.25 -39.95 2.36
CA ALA A 36 25.68 -38.58 2.11
C ALA A 36 24.71 -37.88 1.15
N VAL A 37 24.37 -38.49 0.02
CA VAL A 37 23.44 -37.90 -0.96
C VAL A 37 22.07 -37.65 -0.33
N SER A 38 21.51 -38.64 0.37
CA SER A 38 20.20 -38.51 1.02
C SER A 38 20.25 -37.50 2.17
N GLY A 39 21.29 -37.57 3.00
CA GLY A 39 21.50 -36.70 4.14
C GLY A 39 21.70 -35.24 3.76
N THR A 40 22.43 -34.95 2.67
CA THR A 40 22.58 -33.59 2.16
C THR A 40 21.25 -32.98 1.73
N MET A 41 20.39 -33.76 1.07
CA MET A 41 19.06 -33.29 0.69
C MET A 41 18.20 -32.94 1.91
N PHE A 42 18.16 -33.83 2.91
CA PHE A 42 17.42 -33.56 4.15
C PHE A 42 18.03 -32.40 4.95
N TYR A 43 19.35 -32.31 5.02
CA TYR A 43 20.04 -31.19 5.67
C TYR A 43 19.63 -29.86 5.06
N TRP A 44 19.50 -29.79 3.73
CA TRP A 44 19.06 -28.58 3.06
C TRP A 44 17.61 -28.21 3.42
N LEU A 45 16.72 -29.19 3.50
CA LEU A 45 15.33 -28.99 3.95
C LEU A 45 15.25 -28.41 5.37
N THR A 46 16.15 -28.80 6.28
CA THR A 46 16.16 -28.25 7.65
C THR A 46 16.54 -26.77 7.74
N LYS A 47 17.05 -26.18 6.66
CA LYS A 47 17.45 -24.76 6.61
C LYS A 47 16.32 -23.84 6.16
N GLU A 48 15.17 -24.38 5.80
CA GLU A 48 14.02 -23.57 5.40
C GLU A 48 13.42 -22.88 6.63
N GLU A 49 13.60 -21.56 6.71
CA GLU A 49 12.95 -20.72 7.72
C GLU A 49 11.58 -20.30 7.21
N TYR A 50 10.52 -20.74 7.90
CA TYR A 50 9.17 -20.25 7.65
C TYR A 50 8.93 -18.96 8.43
N TYR A 51 8.83 -17.84 7.72
CA TYR A 51 8.44 -16.56 8.32
C TYR A 51 6.93 -16.55 8.55
N TYR A 52 6.53 -16.58 9.82
CA TYR A 52 5.13 -16.40 10.20
C TYR A 52 4.67 -14.99 9.79
N PRO A 53 3.50 -14.82 9.16
CA PRO A 53 2.99 -13.50 8.82
C PRO A 53 2.89 -12.65 10.10
N PRO A 54 3.25 -11.36 10.06
CA PRO A 54 3.18 -10.51 11.25
C PRO A 54 1.74 -10.48 11.80
N GLU A 55 1.61 -10.55 13.13
CA GLU A 55 0.31 -10.36 13.78
C GLU A 55 -0.24 -8.97 13.45
N VAL A 56 -1.55 -8.87 13.21
CA VAL A 56 -2.20 -7.57 12.96
C VAL A 56 -2.01 -6.66 14.17
N PRO A 57 -1.65 -5.37 13.96
CA PRO A 57 -1.41 -4.46 15.06
C PRO A 57 -2.71 -4.21 15.84
N GLN A 58 -2.63 -4.23 17.16
CA GLN A 58 -3.75 -3.84 18.04
C GLN A 58 -3.82 -2.30 18.07
N VAL A 59 -4.88 -1.73 17.48
CA VAL A 59 -5.11 -0.28 17.44
C VAL A 59 -6.06 0.10 18.56
N THR A 60 -5.57 0.88 19.54
CA THR A 60 -6.41 1.51 20.56
C THR A 60 -6.79 2.91 20.10
N TYR A 61 -8.07 3.13 19.82
CA TYR A 61 -8.58 4.47 19.50
C TYR A 61 -8.77 5.28 20.77
N ILE A 62 -8.12 6.44 20.86
CA ILE A 62 -8.37 7.45 21.89
C ILE A 62 -9.28 8.49 21.27
N THR A 63 -10.56 8.48 21.62
CA THR A 63 -11.54 9.44 21.08
C THR A 63 -11.73 10.61 22.05
N THR A 64 -11.83 11.82 21.54
CA THR A 64 -12.13 13.04 22.32
C THR A 64 -13.62 13.37 22.40
N PHE A 65 -14.46 12.61 21.67
CA PHE A 65 -15.90 12.78 21.67
C PHE A 65 -16.54 11.86 22.71
N ALA A 66 -17.60 12.33 23.36
CA ALA A 66 -18.37 11.51 24.29
C ALA A 66 -18.97 10.29 23.58
N GLU A 67 -18.80 9.10 24.17
CA GLU A 67 -19.44 7.87 23.69
C GLU A 67 -20.97 8.01 23.77
N GLY A 68 -21.68 7.56 22.73
CA GLY A 68 -23.15 7.54 22.72
C GLY A 68 -23.84 8.84 22.29
N ARG A 69 -23.12 9.81 21.74
CA ARG A 69 -23.73 10.99 21.10
C ARG A 69 -24.70 10.58 19.99
N THR A 70 -25.87 11.20 19.99
CA THR A 70 -26.85 11.01 18.91
C THR A 70 -26.42 11.78 17.66
N GLU A 71 -26.87 11.33 16.49
CA GLU A 71 -26.61 12.01 15.21
C GLU A 71 -27.07 13.48 15.21
N GLU A 72 -28.16 13.78 15.91
CA GLU A 72 -28.70 15.14 16.00
C GLU A 72 -27.81 16.06 16.85
N GLU A 73 -27.24 15.55 17.94
CA GLU A 73 -26.25 16.29 18.73
C GLU A 73 -24.96 16.52 17.94
N ILE A 74 -24.55 15.54 17.11
CA ILE A 74 -23.42 15.69 16.20
C ILE A 74 -23.67 16.79 15.19
N ARG A 75 -24.83 16.77 14.52
CA ARG A 75 -25.21 17.78 13.53
C ARG A 75 -25.23 19.18 14.14
N ARG A 76 -25.84 19.33 15.32
CA ARG A 76 -25.90 20.62 16.03
C ARG A 76 -24.51 21.15 16.36
N SER A 77 -23.65 20.30 16.92
CA SER A 77 -22.27 20.66 17.26
C SER A 77 -21.47 21.06 16.03
N ASN A 78 -21.66 20.39 14.89
CA ASN A 78 -20.98 20.72 13.64
C ASN A 78 -21.46 22.06 13.07
N ILE A 79 -22.76 22.33 13.10
CA ILE A 79 -23.32 23.62 12.61
C ILE A 79 -22.78 24.79 13.46
N GLU A 80 -22.73 24.63 14.78
CA GLU A 80 -22.19 25.66 15.66
C GLU A 80 -20.70 25.91 15.40
N ASN A 81 -19.92 24.83 15.26
CA ASN A 81 -18.50 24.94 14.92
C ASN A 81 -18.29 25.59 13.55
N GLN A 82 -19.12 25.25 12.55
CA GLN A 82 -19.04 25.85 11.23
C GLN A 82 -19.30 27.35 11.30
N ARG A 83 -20.32 27.79 12.05
CA ARG A 83 -20.61 29.21 12.22
C ARG A 83 -19.43 29.97 12.83
N ILE A 84 -18.81 29.41 13.87
CA ILE A 84 -17.63 30.02 14.51
C ILE A 84 -16.46 30.08 13.52
N GLN A 85 -16.23 29.02 12.74
CA GLN A 85 -15.19 29.01 11.72
C GLN A 85 -15.44 30.06 10.64
N ASP A 86 -16.67 30.17 10.15
CA ASP A 86 -17.07 31.14 9.13
C ASP A 86 -16.86 32.59 9.62
N GLU A 87 -17.23 32.88 10.88
CA GLU A 87 -17.02 34.19 11.50
C GLU A 87 -15.51 34.55 11.59
N LEU A 88 -14.69 33.61 12.07
CA LEU A 88 -13.24 33.79 12.17
C LEU A 88 -12.59 33.92 10.80
N GLN A 89 -13.05 33.17 9.82
CA GLN A 89 -12.56 33.22 8.46
C GLN A 89 -12.87 34.57 7.81
N ALA A 90 -14.10 35.07 7.97
CA ALA A 90 -14.48 36.39 7.49
C ALA A 90 -13.65 37.51 8.13
N GLU A 91 -13.32 37.39 9.42
CA GLU A 91 -12.43 38.36 10.09
C GLU A 91 -11.01 38.30 9.53
N ARG A 92 -10.45 37.09 9.35
CA ARG A 92 -9.12 36.90 8.75
C ARG A 92 -9.05 37.47 7.35
N GLU A 93 -10.05 37.23 6.51
CA GLU A 93 -10.13 37.76 5.15
C GLU A 93 -10.14 39.29 5.14
N ARG A 94 -10.88 39.93 6.06
CA ARG A 94 -10.85 41.39 6.21
C ARG A 94 -9.47 41.90 6.62
N ILE A 95 -8.82 41.22 7.56
CA ILE A 95 -7.46 41.58 8.00
C ILE A 95 -6.47 41.44 6.85
N GLU A 96 -6.55 40.35 6.09
CA GLU A 96 -5.69 40.12 4.95
C GLU A 96 -5.91 41.11 3.81
N GLN A 97 -7.17 41.46 3.51
CA GLN A 97 -7.50 42.50 2.54
C GLN A 97 -6.86 43.82 2.94
N ARG A 98 -7.08 44.25 4.20
CA ARG A 98 -6.44 45.47 4.73
C ARG A 98 -4.92 45.39 4.67
N ARG A 99 -4.33 44.23 4.97
CA ARG A 99 -2.88 44.02 4.85
C ARG A 99 -2.41 44.20 3.41
N ARG A 100 -3.09 43.60 2.44
CA ARG A 100 -2.80 43.74 1.01
C ARG A 100 -2.88 45.22 0.59
N ASP A 101 -3.94 45.92 0.95
CA ASP A 101 -4.12 47.34 0.62
C ASP A 101 -3.01 48.23 1.22
N LEU A 102 -2.59 47.94 2.46
CA LEU A 102 -1.46 48.62 3.09
C LEU A 102 -0.15 48.37 2.35
N TYR A 103 0.13 47.14 1.92
CA TYR A 103 1.33 46.83 1.13
C TYR A 103 1.30 47.49 -0.24
N LYS A 104 0.15 47.50 -0.93
CA LYS A 104 -0.02 48.20 -2.21
C LYS A 104 0.24 49.70 -2.06
N SER A 105 -0.34 50.33 -1.05
CA SER A 105 -0.14 51.77 -0.80
C SER A 105 1.30 52.11 -0.39
N LEU A 106 1.98 51.24 0.37
CA LEU A 106 3.40 51.40 0.68
C LEU A 106 4.29 51.25 -0.57
N GLY A 107 3.99 50.29 -1.45
CA GLY A 107 4.66 50.14 -2.74
C GLY A 107 4.53 51.40 -3.61
N ALA A 108 3.30 51.90 -3.76
CA ALA A 108 3.04 53.12 -4.50
C ALA A 108 3.77 54.34 -3.90
N ALA A 109 3.79 54.47 -2.57
CA ALA A 109 4.47 55.57 -1.88
C ALA A 109 6.01 55.49 -1.99
N THR A 110 6.58 54.30 -2.16
CA THR A 110 8.03 54.09 -2.34
C THR A 110 8.46 54.20 -3.80
N GLY A 111 7.54 54.49 -4.72
CA GLY A 111 7.81 54.68 -6.15
C GLY A 111 7.81 53.41 -6.98
N LEU A 112 7.27 52.30 -6.45
CA LEU A 112 7.03 51.08 -7.23
C LEU A 112 5.72 51.19 -8.02
N ASP A 113 5.73 50.74 -9.27
CA ASP A 113 4.55 50.63 -10.13
C ASP A 113 3.77 49.35 -9.80
N VAL A 114 2.86 49.45 -8.83
CA VAL A 114 2.09 48.31 -8.31
C VAL A 114 1.07 47.80 -9.34
N GLU A 115 0.55 48.67 -10.19
CA GLU A 115 -0.46 48.32 -11.21
C GLU A 115 0.15 47.50 -12.34
N ALA A 116 1.34 47.87 -12.82
CA ALA A 116 2.07 47.08 -13.81
C ALA A 116 2.44 45.68 -13.27
N MET A 117 2.90 45.60 -12.01
CA MET A 117 3.23 44.32 -11.37
C MET A 117 2.00 43.42 -11.16
N GLU A 118 0.85 43.98 -10.82
CA GLU A 118 -0.39 43.20 -10.67
C GLU A 118 -0.87 42.63 -12.01
N ALA A 119 -0.79 43.41 -13.09
CA ALA A 119 -1.15 42.95 -14.44
C ALA A 119 -0.22 41.83 -14.93
N GLU A 120 1.09 41.94 -14.67
CA GLU A 120 2.06 40.89 -15.00
C GLU A 120 1.79 39.61 -14.19
N ALA A 121 1.53 39.73 -12.88
CA ALA A 121 1.21 38.61 -12.02
C ALA A 121 -0.14 37.92 -12.36
N GLU A 122 -1.13 38.67 -12.84
CA GLU A 122 -2.38 38.08 -13.37
C GLU A 122 -2.14 37.31 -14.67
N ALA A 123 -1.33 37.85 -15.58
CA ALA A 123 -0.98 37.19 -16.83
C ALA A 123 -0.21 35.88 -16.58
N GLU A 124 0.73 35.89 -15.64
CA GLU A 124 1.50 34.71 -15.23
C GLU A 124 0.60 33.65 -14.59
N ARG A 125 -0.23 34.01 -13.61
CA ARG A 125 -1.18 33.08 -12.98
C ARG A 125 -2.15 32.45 -13.99
N ALA A 126 -2.68 33.24 -14.93
CA ALA A 126 -3.56 32.71 -15.97
C ALA A 126 -2.82 31.78 -16.96
N ALA A 127 -1.52 31.98 -17.18
CA ALA A 127 -0.70 31.06 -17.98
C ALA A 127 -0.43 29.76 -17.21
N GLU A 128 -0.09 29.85 -15.92
CA GLU A 128 0.11 28.69 -15.05
C GLU A 128 -1.15 27.84 -14.90
N GLU A 129 -2.31 28.46 -14.66
CA GLU A 129 -3.60 27.74 -14.56
C GLU A 129 -3.95 27.00 -15.85
N ARG A 130 -3.63 27.58 -17.02
CA ARG A 130 -3.83 26.90 -18.31
C ARG A 130 -2.89 25.72 -18.46
N ALA A 131 -1.61 25.89 -18.16
CA ALA A 131 -0.63 24.82 -18.22
C ALA A 131 -0.94 23.69 -17.22
N GLU A 132 -1.45 24.02 -16.03
CA GLU A 132 -1.88 23.04 -15.03
C GLU A 132 -3.13 22.28 -15.48
N ARG A 133 -4.12 22.97 -16.06
CA ARG A 133 -5.29 22.30 -16.65
C ARG A 133 -4.90 21.35 -17.77
N GLU A 134 -4.05 21.78 -18.70
CA GLU A 134 -3.53 20.93 -19.78
C GLU A 134 -2.77 19.72 -19.23
N ARG A 135 -1.98 19.91 -18.16
CA ARG A 135 -1.27 18.83 -17.48
C ARG A 135 -2.24 17.85 -16.82
N LEU A 136 -3.25 18.33 -16.11
CA LEU A 136 -4.28 17.49 -15.48
C LEU A 136 -5.07 16.72 -16.54
N GLU A 137 -5.48 17.38 -17.63
CA GLU A 137 -6.16 16.75 -18.76
C GLU A 137 -5.29 15.67 -19.42
N SER A 138 -3.99 15.88 -19.58
CA SER A 138 -3.08 14.84 -20.11
C SER A 138 -2.93 13.63 -19.18
N LEU A 139 -3.03 13.84 -17.85
CA LEU A 139 -2.90 12.77 -16.86
C LEU A 139 -4.20 11.97 -16.66
N PHE A 140 -5.35 12.62 -16.82
CA PHE A 140 -6.67 12.01 -16.56
C PHE A 140 -7.49 11.72 -17.83
N GLY A 141 -7.12 12.28 -18.99
CA GLY A 141 -7.80 12.13 -20.28
C GLY A 141 -7.61 10.74 -20.92
N ASP A 142 -6.43 10.15 -20.81
CA ASP A 142 -6.15 8.80 -21.34
C ASP A 142 -6.89 7.67 -20.59
N GLY A 143 -7.44 7.96 -19.40
CA GLY A 143 -8.17 7.00 -18.57
C GLY A 143 -9.67 6.87 -18.87
N GLN A 144 -10.28 7.82 -19.59
CA GLN A 144 -11.72 7.83 -19.86
C GLN A 144 -12.11 6.96 -21.08
N GLU A 145 -11.21 6.70 -22.03
CA GLU A 145 -11.50 5.79 -23.16
C GLU A 145 -11.59 4.31 -22.74
N GLN A 146 -11.06 3.94 -21.56
CA GLN A 146 -11.06 2.54 -21.11
C GLN A 146 -12.20 2.20 -20.13
N THR A 147 -12.92 3.19 -19.59
CA THR A 147 -13.99 2.95 -18.60
C THR A 147 -15.42 3.03 -19.14
N ASP A 148 -15.64 3.51 -20.37
CA ASP A 148 -16.99 3.57 -20.97
C ASP A 148 -17.39 2.27 -21.70
N GLY A 149 -16.54 1.24 -21.65
CA GLY A 149 -16.72 -0.03 -22.36
C GLY A 149 -17.23 -1.21 -21.55
N THR A 150 -17.50 -1.10 -20.24
CA THR A 150 -17.97 -2.26 -19.46
C THR A 150 -18.84 -1.86 -18.27
N VAL A 151 -20.08 -1.45 -18.55
CA VAL A 151 -21.18 -1.62 -17.60
C VAL A 151 -22.29 -2.40 -18.33
N GLU A 152 -22.13 -3.73 -18.36
CA GLU A 152 -23.28 -4.60 -18.57
C GLU A 152 -24.27 -4.36 -17.43
N PRO A 153 -25.55 -4.08 -17.71
CA PRO A 153 -26.56 -4.08 -16.67
C PRO A 153 -26.78 -5.52 -16.24
N ALA A 154 -26.33 -5.87 -15.03
CA ALA A 154 -26.73 -7.11 -14.38
C ALA A 154 -28.26 -7.07 -14.19
N GLY A 155 -28.96 -7.81 -15.04
CA GLY A 155 -30.39 -8.02 -14.97
C GLY A 155 -30.79 -8.98 -13.85
N GLU A 156 -31.98 -8.67 -13.33
CA GLU A 156 -32.97 -9.51 -12.60
C GLU A 156 -32.56 -10.22 -11.30
#